data_AF-A0A2T4WTC8-F1
#
_entry.id   AF-A0A2T4WTC8-F1
#
_cell.length_a   1.000
_cell.length_b   1.000
_cell.length_c   1.000
_cell.angle_alpha   90.00
_cell.angle_beta   90.00
_cell.angle_gamma   90.00
#
_symmetry.space_group_name_H-M   'P 1'
#
loop_
_entity.id
_entity.type
_entity.pdbx_description
1 polymer ?
#
loop_
_entity_poly.entity_id
_entity_poly.type
_entity_poly.pdbx_seq_one_letter_code
_entity_poly.pdbx_strand_id
1 'polypeptide(L)' 'SKELVADKKLNAGQVVRELGKYIQGGGGGQPFFATAGGKNPKGINEALAKSKSYIE' A
#
# COMPACT_ATOMS: atom_id res chain seq x y z
N SER A 1 -1.00 17.31 -11.84
CA SER A 1 -1.39 16.32 -10.81
C SER A 1 -2.19 15.12 -11.32
N LYS A 2 -2.06 14.72 -12.61
CA LYS A 2 -2.69 13.52 -13.18
C LYS A 2 -1.69 12.52 -13.80
N GLU A 3 -0.42 12.91 -13.94
CA GLU A 3 0.55 12.15 -14.75
C GLU A 3 1.29 11.07 -13.95
N LEU A 4 1.47 11.22 -12.63
CA LEU A 4 2.07 10.19 -11.78
C LEU A 4 1.23 8.90 -11.65
N VAL A 5 -0.10 9.00 -11.79
CA VAL A 5 -1.03 7.85 -11.77
C VAL A 5 -1.03 7.10 -13.10
N ALA A 6 -0.73 7.80 -14.21
CA ALA A 6 -0.74 7.23 -15.55
C ALA A 6 0.56 6.49 -15.91
N ASP A 7 1.70 6.92 -15.35
CA ASP A 7 3.02 6.41 -15.75
C ASP A 7 3.47 5.16 -14.97
N LYS A 8 3.11 5.02 -13.68
CA LYS A 8 3.53 3.88 -12.84
C LYS A 8 2.52 2.74 -12.65
N LYS A 9 1.28 2.81 -13.16
CA LYS A 9 0.22 1.78 -12.97
C LYS A 9 -0.02 1.35 -11.50
N LEU A 10 0.45 2.11 -10.51
CA LEU A 10 0.35 1.73 -9.11
C LEU A 10 -1.03 2.10 -8.56
N ASN A 11 -1.92 1.10 -8.55
CA ASN A 11 -3.21 1.22 -7.90
C ASN A 11 -3.01 1.20 -6.38
N ALA A 12 -3.26 2.33 -5.69
CA ALA A 12 -3.09 2.46 -4.25
C ALA A 12 -3.82 1.34 -3.48
N GLY A 13 -5.01 0.94 -3.95
CA GLY A 13 -5.80 -0.16 -3.39
C GLY A 13 -5.09 -1.51 -3.45
N GLN A 14 -4.40 -1.82 -4.55
CA GLN A 14 -3.61 -3.05 -4.65
C GLN A 14 -2.36 -3.00 -3.76
N VAL A 15 -1.67 -1.86 -3.73
CA VAL A 15 -0.46 -1.67 -2.91
C VAL A 15 -0.77 -1.84 -1.42
N VAL A 16 -1.79 -1.15 -0.88
CA VAL A 16 -2.13 -1.29 0.55
C VAL A 16 -2.66 -2.68 0.90
N ARG A 17 -3.28 -3.39 -0.04
CA ARG A 17 -3.77 -4.75 0.15
C ARG A 17 -2.63 -5.76 0.21
N GLU A 18 -1.59 -5.58 -0.59
CA GLU A 18 -0.34 -6.34 -0.50
C GLU A 18 0.38 -6.07 0.82
N LEU A 19 0.59 -4.78 1.13
CA LEU A 19 1.28 -4.35 2.34
C LEU A 19 0.51 -4.71 3.63
N GLY A 20 -0.82 -4.74 3.56
CA GLY A 20 -1.70 -5.11 4.66
C GLY A 20 -1.45 -6.54 5.17
N LYS A 21 -0.93 -7.44 4.32
CA LYS A 21 -0.61 -8.82 4.72
C LYS A 21 0.46 -8.87 5.82
N TYR A 22 1.43 -7.95 5.79
CA TYR A 22 2.49 -7.87 6.81
C TYR A 22 1.97 -7.54 8.20
N ILE A 23 0.90 -6.74 8.29
CA ILE A 23 0.22 -6.40 9.55
C ILE A 23 -0.92 -7.37 9.89
N GLN A 24 -0.97 -8.56 9.26
CA GLN A 24 -2.08 -9.53 9.40
C GLN A 24 -3.44 -8.87 9.18
N GLY A 25 -3.50 -8.07 8.11
CA GLY A 25 -4.59 -7.18 7.81
C GLY A 25 -4.94 -7.19 6.34
N GLY A 26 -5.84 -6.28 6.00
CA GLY A 26 -6.26 -6.01 4.64
C GLY A 26 -6.44 -4.51 4.42
N GLY A 27 -6.58 -4.13 3.17
CA GLY A 27 -6.77 -2.73 2.81
C GLY A 27 -7.49 -2.59 1.49
N GLY A 28 -7.99 -1.38 1.23
CA GLY A 28 -8.73 -1.04 0.04
C GLY A 28 -9.02 0.45 -0.05
N GLY A 29 -9.50 0.88 -1.21
CA GLY A 29 -9.83 2.27 -1.47
C GLY A 29 -9.82 2.56 -2.97
N GLN A 30 -9.75 3.84 -3.28
CA GLN A 30 -9.69 4.33 -4.64
C GLN A 30 -8.26 4.16 -5.22
N PRO A 31 -8.10 4.15 -6.55
CA PRO A 31 -6.79 3.96 -7.19
C PRO A 31 -5.72 4.99 -6.77
N PHE A 32 -6.15 6.17 -6.31
CA PHE A 32 -5.29 7.26 -5.85
C PHE A 32 -5.21 7.38 -4.32
N PHE A 33 -6.06 6.65 -3.58
CA PHE A 33 -6.10 6.72 -2.12
C PHE A 33 -6.66 5.43 -1.54
N ALA A 34 -5.90 4.76 -0.67
CA ALA A 34 -6.34 3.54 -0.04
C ALA A 34 -5.80 3.42 1.39
N THR A 35 -6.52 2.65 2.20
CA THR A 35 -6.23 2.49 3.62
C THR A 35 -6.10 1.02 3.95
N ALA A 36 -5.19 0.67 4.86
CA ALA A 36 -5.06 -0.69 5.39
C ALA A 36 -5.16 -0.71 6.91
N GLY A 37 -5.63 -1.83 7.45
CA GLY A 37 -5.70 -2.11 8.88
C GLY A 37 -5.49 -3.59 9.16
N GLY A 38 -4.92 -3.91 10.32
CA GLY A 38 -4.53 -5.28 10.66
C GLY A 38 -4.32 -5.49 12.16
N LYS A 39 -4.21 -6.75 12.56
CA LYS A 39 -4.12 -7.17 13.96
C LYS A 39 -2.68 -7.20 14.50
N ASN A 40 -1.68 -7.12 13.63
CA ASN A 40 -0.27 -7.18 13.99
C ASN A 40 0.45 -5.83 13.76
N PRO A 41 0.51 -4.93 14.76
CA PRO A 41 1.22 -3.66 14.63
C PRO A 41 2.73 -3.82 14.44
N LYS A 42 3.33 -4.97 14.81
CA LYS A 42 4.76 -5.23 14.60
C LYS A 42 5.15 -5.29 13.11
N GLY A 43 4.20 -5.64 12.24
CA GLY A 43 4.41 -5.71 10.79
C GLY A 43 4.46 -4.34 10.09
N ILE A 44 4.18 -3.23 10.80
CA ILE A 44 4.16 -1.88 10.20
C ILE A 44 5.55 -1.49 9.67
N ASN A 45 6.61 -1.81 10.42
CA ASN A 45 7.98 -1.53 9.97
C ASN A 45 8.34 -2.27 8.68
N GLU A 46 7.93 -3.54 8.57
CA GLU A 46 8.17 -4.36 7.38
C GLU A 46 7.34 -3.85 6.18
N ALA A 47 6.08 -3.51 6.41
CA ALA A 47 5.22 -2.89 5.41
C ALA A 47 5.85 -1.58 4.88
N LEU A 48 6.29 -0.68 5.77
CA LEU A 48 6.93 0.58 5.40
C LEU A 48 8.24 0.39 4.61
N ALA A 49 9.05 -0.61 4.97
CA ALA A 49 10.26 -0.95 4.22
C ALA A 49 9.92 -1.41 2.80
N LYS A 50 8.90 -2.25 2.64
CA LYS A 50 8.44 -2.72 1.32
C LYS A 50 7.77 -1.63 0.49
N SER A 51 7.08 -0.67 1.13
CA SER A 51 6.47 0.48 0.46
C SER A 51 7.46 1.29 -0.38
N LYS A 52 8.73 1.39 0.05
CA LYS A 52 9.76 2.16 -0.66
C LYS A 52 10.02 1.62 -2.06
N SER A 53 9.99 0.30 -2.23
CA SER A 53 10.20 -0.37 -3.52
C SER A 53 9.16 -0.03 -4.60
N TYR A 54 8.02 0.55 -4.22
CA TYR A 54 7.01 1.01 -5.18
C TYR A 54 7.28 2.44 -5.67
N ILE A 55 8.03 3.24 -4.91
CA ILE A 55 8.30 4.64 -5.20
C ILE A 55 9.65 4.80 -5.92
N GLU A 56 10.61 3.92 -5.64
CA GLU A 56 11.91 3.81 -6.36
C GLU A 56 11.75 3.49 -7.86
#